data_AF-A0A6V7RM52-F1
#
_entry.id   AF-A0A6V7RM52-F1
#
_cell.length_a   1.000
_cell.length_b   1.000
_cell.length_c   1.000
_cell.angle_alpha   90.00
_cell.angle_beta   90.00
_cell.angle_gamma   90.00
#
_symmetry.space_group_name_H-M   'P 1'
#
loop_
_entity.id
_entity.type
_entity.pdbx_description
1 polymer ?
#
loop_
_entity_poly.entity_id
_entity_poly.type
_entity_poly.pdbx_seq_one_letter_code
_entity_poly.pdbx_strand_id
1 'polypeptide(L)'
;MAILTAGGIYKNKEDVLTGGHLISALTAQHTYDEVYIHTNFSSEETALTSKLKESLRKKGVNHRSGQSVSAPYGVICDETFTGNSNIYDTFHQKEKYLKKIDKVIITTDIGERDFRYILNFARRNKLTTLVFTCGEYIPQHIAEENLIILENSGIPNYHAYINEIKRILVEREFISITEVKDREIPETGAQRSGRTVIQLLLLAAVILLLFTGGFKLLEYISSDRATFEADIDWAQEVEHNDCDTVETCAVLGDEYLKELKTYVDLQDEPHIFFENRTRTTFINYEINKFEIAASEQENPLPFGKEETFTAIWDVFQYVFPHRYLEEIDEYRLFSDGEGNTSAYVSIQREGTVLAMDVRDNTHKATQYRNLIHEFGHIYSLPIEDFDESCDSTDISCAKKDTIIDNHRERFWSQYDENWHENSEKSRFQLKGFYNNNVTDFYVPYQATNVKEDYAITFMKFITEKIPANSSQLRDVKVQSMYEDAELVALRVDILKSFVQFEKERAT
;
A
#
# COMPACT_ATOMS: atom_id res chain seq x y z
N MET A 1 49.19 1.09 -3.18
CA MET A 1 49.19 -0.02 -2.21
C MET A 1 48.74 0.55 -0.86
N ALA A 2 48.56 -0.26 0.17
CA ALA A 2 48.22 0.29 1.50
C ALA A 2 49.05 -0.32 2.63
N ILE A 3 49.34 0.51 3.62
CA ILE A 3 50.15 0.18 4.79
C ILE A 3 49.26 0.23 6.03
N LEU A 4 49.22 -0.85 6.79
CA LEU A 4 48.63 -0.86 8.12
C LEU A 4 49.72 -0.58 9.14
N THR A 5 49.56 0.50 9.90
CA THR A 5 50.35 0.78 11.09
C THR A 5 49.55 0.42 12.33
N ALA A 6 50.18 -0.11 13.37
CA ALA A 6 49.52 -0.40 14.63
C ALA A 6 50.42 0.03 15.78
N GLY A 7 49.89 0.88 16.67
CA GLY A 7 50.67 1.37 17.80
C GLY A 7 49.87 2.14 18.84
N GLY A 8 50.41 2.14 20.06
CA GLY A 8 49.79 2.72 21.25
C GLY A 8 49.87 4.23 21.29
N ILE A 9 48.97 4.81 22.10
CA ILE A 9 48.90 6.25 22.37
C ILE A 9 49.10 6.47 23.87
N TYR A 10 50.10 7.27 24.21
CA TYR A 10 50.46 7.60 25.58
C TYR A 10 50.57 9.12 25.78
N LYS A 11 50.41 9.58 27.01
CA LYS A 11 50.75 10.94 27.46
C LYS A 11 52.05 10.90 28.24
N ASN A 12 52.95 11.83 27.95
CA ASN A 12 54.12 12.06 28.81
C ASN A 12 53.77 13.00 29.99
N LYS A 13 54.77 13.35 30.82
CA LYS A 13 54.61 14.28 31.96
C LYS A 13 54.11 15.68 31.60
N GLU A 14 54.22 16.08 30.33
CA GLU A 14 53.79 17.38 29.81
C GLU A 14 52.42 17.28 29.11
N ASP A 15 51.69 16.17 29.26
CA ASP A 15 50.44 15.83 28.56
C ASP A 15 50.58 15.82 27.02
N VAL A 16 51.79 15.67 26.49
CA VAL A 16 52.06 15.53 25.07
C VAL A 16 51.87 14.07 24.66
N LEU A 17 51.12 13.86 23.58
CA LEU A 17 50.87 12.54 23.01
C LEU A 17 52.13 11.94 22.38
N THR A 18 52.45 10.72 22.78
CA THR A 18 53.63 9.95 22.38
C THR A 18 53.29 8.46 22.19
N GLY A 19 54.27 7.64 21.86
CA GLY A 19 54.14 6.18 21.63
C GLY A 19 54.17 5.76 20.16
N GLY A 20 53.82 4.49 19.91
CA GLY A 20 53.89 3.86 18.59
C GLY A 20 53.00 4.50 17.52
N HIS A 21 51.91 5.17 17.90
CA HIS A 21 51.03 5.84 16.94
C HIS A 21 51.75 6.89 16.06
N LEU A 22 52.86 7.47 16.54
CA LEU A 22 53.66 8.45 15.78
C LEU A 22 54.27 7.86 14.50
N ILE A 23 54.50 6.54 14.47
CA ILE A 23 55.02 5.85 13.30
C ILE A 23 54.04 5.93 12.14
N SER A 24 52.72 5.96 12.40
CA SER A 24 51.70 6.14 11.35
C SER A 24 51.84 7.47 10.62
N ALA A 25 52.05 8.55 11.38
CA ALA A 25 52.24 9.89 10.89
C ALA A 25 53.52 9.98 10.06
N LEU A 26 54.64 9.48 10.62
CA LEU A 26 55.91 9.39 9.91
C LEU A 26 55.75 8.63 8.58
N THR A 27 55.06 7.50 8.61
CA THR A 27 54.86 6.66 7.43
C THR A 27 54.08 7.41 6.35
N ALA A 28 52.96 8.03 6.72
CA ALA A 28 52.09 8.74 5.79
C ALA A 28 52.76 9.97 5.13
N GLN A 29 53.67 10.64 5.85
CA GLN A 29 54.42 11.79 5.32
C GLN A 29 55.46 11.40 4.27
N HIS A 30 55.85 10.12 4.20
CA HIS A 30 56.95 9.63 3.37
C HIS A 30 56.54 8.58 2.33
N THR A 31 55.23 8.38 2.11
CA THR A 31 54.73 7.47 1.06
C THR A 31 53.49 8.04 0.39
N TYR A 32 53.25 7.67 -0.87
CA TYR A 32 51.97 7.92 -1.56
C TYR A 32 50.94 6.82 -1.27
N ASP A 33 51.35 5.71 -0.63
CA ASP A 33 50.43 4.64 -0.24
C ASP A 33 49.42 5.11 0.80
N GLU A 34 48.22 4.53 0.77
CA GLU A 34 47.22 4.75 1.82
C GLU A 34 47.74 4.20 3.15
N VAL A 35 47.79 5.02 4.21
CA VAL A 35 48.26 4.61 5.53
C VAL A 35 47.08 4.52 6.48
N TYR A 36 46.82 3.33 7.00
CA TYR A 36 45.81 3.06 8.02
C TYR A 36 46.49 2.95 9.38
N ILE A 37 45.81 3.34 10.45
CA ILE A 37 46.26 3.11 11.82
C ILE A 37 45.25 2.24 12.59
N HIS A 38 45.74 1.15 13.19
CA HIS A 38 45.07 0.43 14.25
C HIS A 38 45.55 0.97 15.60
N THR A 39 44.63 1.55 16.36
CA THR A 39 44.88 2.08 17.70
C THR A 39 43.55 2.27 18.43
N ASN A 40 43.61 2.45 19.75
CA ASN A 40 42.44 2.68 20.59
C ASN A 40 42.38 4.15 21.01
N PHE A 41 41.46 4.90 20.41
CA PHE A 41 41.16 6.28 20.78
C PHE A 41 40.38 6.33 22.10
N SER A 42 40.75 7.25 22.99
CA SER A 42 40.00 7.45 24.24
C SER A 42 38.66 8.13 23.97
N SER A 43 37.56 7.57 24.48
CA SER A 43 36.27 8.29 24.56
C SER A 43 36.14 9.16 25.80
N GLU A 44 37.05 9.04 26.76
CA GLU A 44 37.09 9.86 27.99
C GLU A 44 37.85 11.17 27.77
N GLU A 45 38.83 11.19 26.85
CA GLU A 45 39.65 12.36 26.52
C GLU A 45 39.25 12.98 25.17
N THR A 46 37.96 13.27 24.99
CA THR A 46 37.34 13.67 23.71
C THR A 46 38.05 14.83 22.98
N ALA A 47 38.45 15.88 23.71
CA ALA A 47 39.15 17.02 23.12
C ALA A 47 40.54 16.65 22.57
N LEU A 48 41.28 15.82 23.31
CA LEU A 48 42.59 15.33 22.91
C LEU A 48 42.48 14.36 21.74
N THR A 49 41.51 13.44 21.80
CA THR A 49 41.15 12.52 20.71
C THR A 49 40.80 13.26 19.42
N SER A 50 40.02 14.34 19.50
CA SER A 50 39.63 15.14 18.33
C SER A 50 40.85 15.82 17.68
N LYS A 51 41.71 16.45 18.50
CA LYS A 51 42.98 17.05 18.04
C LYS A 51 43.91 16.03 17.42
N LEU A 52 44.05 14.84 18.03
CA LEU A 52 44.87 13.76 17.50
C LEU A 52 44.33 13.27 16.14
N LYS A 53 43.02 13.00 16.06
CA LYS A 53 42.38 12.56 14.82
C LYS A 53 42.58 13.58 13.69
N GLU A 54 42.41 14.86 13.98
CA GLU A 54 42.66 15.92 13.00
C GLU A 54 44.14 15.99 12.57
N SER A 55 45.07 15.88 13.52
CA SER A 55 46.51 15.85 13.27
C SER A 55 46.92 14.67 12.37
N LEU A 56 46.47 13.45 12.71
CA LEU A 56 46.68 12.24 11.93
C LEU A 56 46.14 12.40 10.50
N ARG A 57 44.91 12.90 10.36
CA ARG A 57 44.28 13.16 9.05
C ARG A 57 45.08 14.15 8.22
N LYS A 58 45.52 15.28 8.80
CA LYS A 58 46.34 16.29 8.12
C LYS A 58 47.69 15.74 7.65
N LYS A 59 48.22 14.74 8.37
CA LYS A 59 49.44 14.01 7.96
C LYS A 59 49.17 12.88 6.96
N GLY A 60 47.92 12.69 6.51
CA GLY A 60 47.55 11.69 5.51
C GLY A 60 47.19 10.31 6.07
N VAL A 61 47.07 10.17 7.39
CA VAL A 61 46.72 8.91 8.05
C VAL A 61 45.20 8.72 8.07
N ASN A 62 44.76 7.56 7.59
CA ASN A 62 43.39 7.09 7.72
C ASN A 62 43.17 6.44 9.10
N HIS A 63 42.69 7.24 10.04
CA HIS A 63 42.40 6.78 11.41
C HIS A 63 41.05 6.07 11.57
N ARG A 64 40.26 5.91 10.50
CA ARG A 64 38.90 5.35 10.61
C ARG A 64 38.90 3.86 10.99
N SER A 65 40.04 3.19 10.85
CA SER A 65 40.28 1.82 11.32
C SER A 65 40.49 1.71 12.83
N GLY A 66 40.82 2.82 13.52
CA GLY A 66 40.97 2.81 14.97
C GLY A 66 39.62 2.85 15.68
N GLN A 67 39.52 2.13 16.79
CA GLN A 67 38.29 2.05 17.60
C GLN A 67 38.33 3.08 18.74
N SER A 68 37.17 3.42 19.28
CA SER A 68 37.08 4.27 20.48
C SER A 68 36.71 3.42 21.69
N VAL A 69 37.44 3.58 22.79
CA VAL A 69 37.27 2.79 24.02
C VAL A 69 37.08 3.70 25.23
N SER A 70 36.28 3.24 26.20
CA SER A 70 36.05 3.96 27.46
C SER A 70 37.21 3.72 28.43
N ALA A 71 38.32 4.39 28.16
CA ALA A 71 39.48 4.48 29.04
C ALA A 71 40.29 5.73 28.66
N PRO A 72 41.06 6.32 29.59
CA PRO A 72 42.02 7.36 29.25
C PRO A 72 43.16 6.78 28.39
N TYR A 73 43.94 7.64 27.76
CA TYR A 73 45.18 7.23 27.10
C TYR A 73 46.19 6.68 28.11
N GLY A 74 47.14 5.89 27.61
CA GLY A 74 48.26 5.42 28.43
C GLY A 74 49.08 6.59 28.99
N VAL A 75 49.85 6.37 30.04
CA VAL A 75 50.74 7.39 30.61
C VAL A 75 52.15 6.82 30.71
N ILE A 76 53.15 7.58 30.27
CA ILE A 76 54.57 7.26 30.40
C ILE A 76 55.22 8.20 31.43
N CYS A 77 55.91 7.61 32.39
CA CYS A 77 56.81 8.26 33.34
C CYS A 77 58.24 7.72 33.15
N ASP A 78 59.25 8.38 33.72
CA ASP A 78 60.67 8.11 33.45
C ASP A 78 61.08 6.63 33.60
N GLU A 79 60.47 5.89 34.53
CA GLU A 79 60.80 4.48 34.81
C GLU A 79 59.62 3.50 34.66
N THR A 80 58.42 4.00 34.36
CA THR A 80 57.19 3.19 34.37
C THR A 80 56.18 3.69 33.35
N PHE A 81 55.31 2.81 32.86
CA PHE A 81 54.17 3.22 32.03
C PHE A 81 52.87 2.52 32.46
N THR A 82 51.73 3.08 32.05
CA THR A 82 50.40 2.48 32.16
C THR A 82 49.77 2.37 30.77
N GLY A 83 49.27 1.18 30.41
CA GLY A 83 48.73 0.91 29.07
C GLY A 83 47.36 1.56 28.80
N ASN A 84 46.47 1.59 29.79
CA ASN A 84 45.09 2.11 29.70
C ASN A 84 44.38 1.73 28.38
N SER A 85 43.96 2.69 27.55
CA SER A 85 43.27 2.43 26.28
C SER A 85 44.01 1.44 25.36
N ASN A 86 45.34 1.33 25.46
CA ASN A 86 46.14 0.47 24.59
C ASN A 86 45.97 -1.03 24.88
N ILE A 87 45.43 -1.43 26.04
CA ILE A 87 45.25 -2.85 26.42
C ILE A 87 43.97 -3.47 25.85
N TYR A 88 43.09 -2.68 25.25
CA TYR A 88 41.82 -3.15 24.70
C TYR A 88 42.01 -3.88 23.37
N ASP A 89 41.34 -5.02 23.23
CA ASP A 89 41.36 -5.82 22.01
C ASP A 89 40.24 -5.39 21.05
N THR A 90 40.59 -4.68 19.99
CA THR A 90 39.61 -4.07 19.08
C THR A 90 39.84 -4.41 17.61
N PHE A 91 40.86 -5.21 17.29
CA PHE A 91 41.17 -5.57 15.92
C PHE A 91 40.18 -6.60 15.35
N HIS A 92 39.58 -6.27 14.21
CA HIS A 92 38.64 -7.15 13.50
C HIS A 92 39.20 -7.57 12.13
N GLN A 93 39.54 -8.85 11.99
CA GLN A 93 40.15 -9.41 10.76
C GLN A 93 39.25 -9.37 9.50
N LYS A 94 37.96 -9.03 9.65
CA LYS A 94 36.97 -9.00 8.54
C LYS A 94 36.73 -7.60 7.97
N GLU A 95 37.46 -6.60 8.45
CA GLU A 95 37.29 -5.23 8.01
C GLU A 95 37.59 -5.04 6.51
N LYS A 96 36.76 -4.29 5.81
CA LYS A 96 36.84 -4.15 4.34
C LYS A 96 38.17 -3.54 3.88
N TYR A 97 38.73 -2.63 4.67
CA TYR A 97 39.98 -1.93 4.33
C TYR A 97 41.20 -2.88 4.34
N LEU A 98 41.15 -3.95 5.13
CA LEU A 98 42.24 -4.93 5.23
C LEU A 98 42.54 -5.62 3.89
N LYS A 99 41.56 -5.71 2.99
CA LYS A 99 41.73 -6.30 1.65
C LYS A 99 42.71 -5.52 0.75
N LYS A 100 43.03 -4.28 1.09
CA LYS A 100 43.94 -3.42 0.34
C LYS A 100 45.35 -3.38 0.92
N ILE A 101 45.56 -3.95 2.10
CA ILE A 101 46.81 -3.83 2.85
C ILE A 101 47.84 -4.80 2.29
N ASP A 102 49.01 -4.26 1.96
CA ASP A 102 50.14 -5.00 1.38
C ASP A 102 51.34 -5.03 2.35
N LYS A 103 51.42 -4.06 3.26
CA LYS A 103 52.50 -3.91 4.25
C LYS A 103 51.96 -3.64 5.65
N VAL A 104 52.65 -4.15 6.68
CA VAL A 104 52.30 -3.98 8.09
C VAL A 104 53.49 -3.46 8.89
N ILE A 105 53.28 -2.39 9.65
CA ILE A 105 54.22 -1.88 10.65
C ILE A 105 53.53 -1.96 12.00
N ILE A 106 54.13 -2.62 12.99
CA ILE A 106 53.49 -2.84 14.28
C ILE A 106 54.46 -2.62 15.43
N THR A 107 53.98 -2.01 16.51
CA THR A 107 54.69 -1.86 17.77
C THR A 107 54.16 -2.82 18.83
N THR A 108 54.96 -3.09 19.86
CA THR A 108 54.60 -3.96 20.99
C THR A 108 53.93 -3.20 22.14
N ASP A 109 53.54 -1.95 21.94
CA ASP A 109 52.86 -1.12 22.94
C ASP A 109 51.33 -1.12 22.82
N ILE A 110 50.78 -2.13 22.12
CA ILE A 110 49.34 -2.41 21.99
C ILE A 110 48.99 -3.73 22.69
N GLY A 111 47.71 -3.99 22.89
CA GLY A 111 47.22 -5.25 23.47
C GLY A 111 47.78 -6.49 22.76
N GLU A 112 48.32 -7.44 23.53
CA GLU A 112 49.02 -8.61 23.01
C GLU A 112 48.12 -9.48 22.09
N ARG A 113 46.81 -9.50 22.33
CA ARG A 113 45.87 -10.22 21.46
C ARG A 113 45.71 -9.54 20.11
N ASP A 114 45.52 -8.23 20.08
CA ASP A 114 45.47 -7.45 18.83
C ASP A 114 46.78 -7.61 18.05
N PHE A 115 47.92 -7.54 18.73
CA PHE A 115 49.22 -7.80 18.13
C PHE A 115 49.29 -9.17 17.45
N ARG A 116 48.91 -10.24 18.17
CA ARG A 116 48.86 -11.60 17.61
C ARG A 116 47.89 -11.70 16.44
N TYR A 117 46.73 -11.05 16.51
CA TYR A 117 45.74 -11.09 15.43
C TYR A 117 46.20 -10.35 14.17
N ILE A 118 46.87 -9.22 14.33
CA ILE A 118 47.46 -8.47 13.20
C ILE A 118 48.59 -9.28 12.57
N LEU A 119 49.48 -9.88 13.37
CA LEU A 119 50.55 -10.75 12.84
C LEU A 119 50.00 -11.98 12.12
N ASN A 120 48.97 -12.63 12.68
CA ASN A 120 48.34 -13.77 12.02
C ASN A 120 47.67 -13.37 10.70
N PHE A 121 47.01 -12.20 10.67
CA PHE A 121 46.48 -11.63 9.43
C PHE A 121 47.59 -11.39 8.40
N ALA A 122 48.71 -10.78 8.82
CA ALA A 122 49.83 -10.49 7.93
C ALA A 122 50.46 -11.77 7.36
N ARG A 123 50.70 -12.78 8.20
CA ARG A 123 51.24 -14.08 7.76
C ARG A 123 50.32 -14.80 6.80
N ARG A 124 49.02 -14.87 7.11
CA ARG A 124 48.02 -15.54 6.26
C ARG A 124 47.95 -14.93 4.86
N ASN A 125 48.12 -13.61 4.77
CA ASN A 125 48.05 -12.88 3.51
C ASN A 125 49.45 -12.61 2.89
N LYS A 126 50.52 -13.16 3.47
CA LYS A 126 51.91 -13.00 3.00
C LYS A 126 52.35 -11.53 2.87
N LEU A 127 51.94 -10.70 3.83
CA LEU A 127 52.24 -9.27 3.83
C LEU A 127 53.66 -9.00 4.33
N THR A 128 54.34 -8.01 3.75
CA THR A 128 55.62 -7.53 4.28
C THR A 128 55.40 -6.90 5.66
N THR A 129 56.07 -7.42 6.69
CA THR A 129 55.77 -7.06 8.08
C THR A 129 57.05 -6.62 8.79
N LEU A 130 56.97 -5.50 9.52
CA LEU A 130 58.05 -5.02 10.39
C LEU A 130 57.52 -4.75 11.79
N VAL A 131 58.23 -5.24 12.80
CA VAL A 131 57.88 -5.09 14.21
C VAL A 131 58.93 -4.28 14.93
N PHE A 132 58.51 -3.22 15.64
CA PHE A 132 59.38 -2.42 16.50
C PHE A 132 59.03 -2.65 17.98
N THR A 133 60.04 -2.85 18.81
CA THR A 133 59.84 -3.06 20.26
C THR A 133 60.80 -2.23 21.09
N CYS A 134 60.31 -1.71 22.22
CA CYS A 134 61.13 -1.13 23.29
C CYS A 134 61.25 -2.10 24.50
N GLY A 135 60.79 -3.35 24.34
CA GLY A 135 60.83 -4.39 25.36
C GLY A 135 59.55 -4.52 26.20
N GLU A 136 58.42 -3.94 25.77
CA GLU A 136 57.14 -3.98 26.49
C GLU A 136 56.66 -5.42 26.76
N TYR A 137 56.84 -6.29 25.76
CA TYR A 137 56.80 -7.74 25.89
C TYR A 137 57.62 -8.39 24.77
N ILE A 138 58.02 -9.65 24.95
CA ILE A 138 58.81 -10.39 23.96
C ILE A 138 57.86 -11.06 22.96
N PRO A 139 57.80 -10.62 21.69
CA PRO A 139 56.90 -11.22 20.73
C PRO A 139 57.43 -12.59 20.26
N GLN A 140 56.58 -13.60 20.30
CA GLN A 140 56.94 -14.97 19.88
C GLN A 140 56.72 -15.19 18.38
N HIS A 141 57.49 -16.11 17.81
CA HIS A 141 57.35 -16.60 16.42
C HIS A 141 57.56 -15.55 15.31
N ILE A 142 58.30 -14.48 15.58
CA ILE A 142 58.69 -13.49 14.56
C ILE A 142 60.08 -13.87 14.05
N ALA A 143 60.26 -13.83 12.73
CA ALA A 143 61.58 -14.03 12.13
C ALA A 143 62.50 -12.86 12.52
N GLU A 144 63.75 -13.15 12.88
CA GLU A 144 64.69 -12.17 13.45
C GLU A 144 64.85 -10.94 12.56
N GLU A 145 64.82 -11.11 11.24
CA GLU A 145 64.95 -10.04 10.25
C GLU A 145 63.78 -9.04 10.24
N ASN A 146 62.65 -9.39 10.85
CA ASN A 146 61.43 -8.59 10.92
C ASN A 146 61.20 -7.98 12.32
N LEU A 147 62.04 -8.32 13.31
CA LEU A 147 61.96 -7.80 14.67
C LEU A 147 63.09 -6.79 14.91
N ILE A 148 62.72 -5.54 15.16
CA ILE A 148 63.64 -4.46 15.47
C ILE A 148 63.49 -4.09 16.94
N ILE A 149 64.54 -4.39 17.72
CA ILE A 149 64.65 -4.00 19.12
C ILE A 149 65.33 -2.62 19.16
N LEU A 150 64.58 -1.58 19.51
CA LEU A 150 65.09 -0.20 19.61
C LEU A 150 65.76 0.03 20.97
N GLU A 151 65.10 -0.49 22.01
CA GLU A 151 65.63 -0.60 23.37
C GLU A 151 64.98 -1.79 24.07
N ASN A 152 65.45 -2.12 25.27
CA ASN A 152 64.89 -3.19 26.10
C ASN A 152 64.55 -2.66 27.50
N SER A 153 64.02 -1.44 27.56
CA SER A 153 63.64 -0.74 28.80
C SER A 153 62.27 -1.21 29.32
N GLY A 154 61.43 -1.75 28.43
CA GLY A 154 60.03 -2.01 28.71
C GLY A 154 59.12 -0.79 28.57
N ILE A 155 59.68 0.38 28.27
CA ILE A 155 58.95 1.66 28.21
C ILE A 155 58.74 2.04 26.73
N PRO A 156 57.53 2.39 26.28
CA PRO A 156 57.21 2.62 24.87
C PRO A 156 57.74 3.98 24.33
N ASN A 157 59.07 4.16 24.32
CA ASN A 157 59.74 5.40 23.91
C ASN A 157 60.01 5.50 22.40
N TYR A 158 59.12 5.01 21.55
CA TYR A 158 59.26 5.06 20.09
C TYR A 158 59.57 6.46 19.54
N HIS A 159 59.08 7.50 20.20
CA HIS A 159 59.34 8.90 19.86
C HIS A 159 60.83 9.28 19.94
N ALA A 160 61.59 8.72 20.89
CA ALA A 160 63.03 8.96 21.03
C ALA A 160 63.83 8.35 19.87
N TYR A 161 63.31 7.28 19.27
CA TYR A 161 63.94 6.52 18.20
C TYR A 161 63.37 6.83 16.82
N ILE A 162 62.57 7.90 16.66
CA ILE A 162 61.81 8.15 15.42
C ILE A 162 62.70 8.29 14.17
N ASN A 163 63.92 8.83 14.32
CA ASN A 163 64.88 8.96 13.23
C ASN A 163 65.50 7.61 12.83
N GLU A 164 65.74 6.73 13.80
CA GLU A 164 66.20 5.37 13.55
C GLU A 164 65.10 4.54 12.89
N ILE A 165 63.87 4.64 13.39
CA ILE A 165 62.68 4.03 12.78
C ILE A 165 62.54 4.49 11.32
N LYS A 166 62.67 5.80 11.05
CA LYS A 166 62.63 6.34 9.68
C LYS A 166 63.70 5.71 8.80
N ARG A 167 64.95 5.66 9.26
CA ARG A 167 66.07 5.06 8.51
C ARG A 167 65.77 3.61 8.14
N ILE A 168 65.29 2.82 9.10
CA ILE A 168 64.95 1.41 8.89
C ILE A 168 63.78 1.26 7.91
N LEU A 169 62.74 2.08 8.03
CA LEU A 169 61.60 2.05 7.10
C LEU A 169 62.01 2.42 5.66
N VAL A 170 63.00 3.29 5.48
CA VAL A 170 63.58 3.60 4.15
C VAL A 170 64.41 2.43 3.64
N GLU A 171 65.31 1.88 4.47
CA GLU A 171 66.15 0.71 4.12
C GLU A 171 65.32 -0.52 3.75
N ARG A 172 64.15 -0.69 4.38
CA ARG A 172 63.21 -1.79 4.13
C ARG A 172 62.12 -1.45 3.11
N GLU A 173 62.26 -0.33 2.40
CA GLU A 173 61.35 0.11 1.33
C GLU A 173 59.87 0.25 1.76
N PHE A 174 59.60 0.55 3.03
CA PHE A 174 58.26 0.90 3.50
C PHE A 174 57.90 2.34 3.12
N ILE A 175 58.89 3.24 3.10
CA ILE A 175 58.72 4.68 2.82
C ILE A 175 59.89 5.25 1.99
N SER A 176 59.69 6.43 1.41
CA SER A 176 60.73 7.23 0.73
C SER A 176 61.57 8.02 1.73
N ILE A 177 62.82 8.34 1.34
CA ILE A 177 63.69 9.27 2.09
C ILE A 177 63.13 10.70 2.11
N THR A 178 62.47 11.11 1.03
CA THR A 178 61.86 12.44 0.86
C THR A 178 60.42 12.45 1.36
N GLU A 179 59.98 13.60 1.89
CA GLU A 179 58.57 13.81 2.19
C GLU A 179 57.75 13.95 0.91
N VAL A 180 56.52 13.44 0.96
CA VAL A 180 55.57 13.53 -0.13
C VAL A 180 54.90 14.90 -0.15
N LYS A 181 54.80 15.49 -1.35
CA LYS A 181 54.06 16.74 -1.59
C LYS A 181 52.66 16.44 -2.12
N ASP A 182 51.72 17.35 -1.85
CA ASP A 182 50.38 17.35 -2.45
C ASP A 182 49.59 16.04 -2.29
N ARG A 183 49.73 15.38 -1.14
CA ARG A 183 49.00 14.14 -0.81
C ARG A 183 47.50 14.40 -0.65
N GLU A 184 46.69 13.47 -1.14
CA GLU A 184 45.25 13.44 -0.84
C GLU A 184 45.00 13.27 0.66
N ILE A 185 44.38 14.28 1.27
CA ILE A 185 43.97 14.25 2.68
C ILE A 185 42.64 13.48 2.78
N PRO A 186 42.51 12.50 3.69
CA PRO A 186 41.25 11.79 3.87
C PRO A 186 40.07 12.74 4.14
N GLU A 187 38.94 12.49 3.47
CA GLU A 187 37.72 13.30 3.57
C GLU A 187 37.21 13.43 5.02
N THR A 188 36.54 14.55 5.32
CA THR A 188 35.83 14.75 6.59
C THR A 188 34.46 14.04 6.58
N GLY A 189 33.90 13.76 7.76
CA GLY A 189 32.56 13.18 7.88
C GLY A 189 31.46 14.07 7.26
N ALA A 190 31.60 15.39 7.39
CA ALA A 190 30.63 16.37 6.87
C ALA A 190 30.55 16.39 5.34
N GLN A 191 31.68 16.29 4.64
CA GLN A 191 31.73 16.27 3.17
C GLN A 191 31.01 15.07 2.58
N ARG A 192 31.05 13.92 3.25
CA ARG A 192 30.39 12.69 2.79
C ARG A 192 28.88 12.76 2.99
N SER A 193 28.41 13.28 4.13
CA SER A 193 26.98 13.44 4.41
C SER A 193 26.30 14.40 3.42
N GLY A 194 26.97 15.49 3.03
CA GLY A 194 26.45 16.42 2.01
C GLY A 194 26.19 15.77 0.65
N ARG A 195 27.08 14.86 0.22
CA ARG A 195 26.92 14.13 -1.05
C ARG A 195 25.73 13.18 -1.03
N THR A 196 25.48 12.52 0.10
CA THR A 196 24.33 11.62 0.27
C THR A 196 23.00 12.38 0.25
N VAL A 197 22.94 13.58 0.87
CA VAL A 197 21.74 14.42 0.85
C VAL A 197 21.36 14.85 -0.57
N ILE A 198 22.35 15.25 -1.38
CA ILE A 198 22.13 15.64 -2.79
C ILE A 198 21.59 14.47 -3.62
N GLN A 199 22.09 13.26 -3.40
CA GLN A 199 21.62 12.05 -4.09
C GLN A 199 20.15 11.72 -3.76
N LEU A 200 19.73 11.92 -2.50
CA LEU A 200 18.34 11.69 -2.09
C LEU A 200 17.38 12.72 -2.70
N LEU A 201 17.79 13.98 -2.80
CA LEU A 201 16.98 15.03 -3.44
C LEU A 201 16.75 14.76 -4.94
N LEU A 202 17.78 14.29 -5.65
CA LEU A 202 17.65 13.89 -7.05
C LEU A 202 16.69 12.72 -7.24
N LEU A 203 16.75 11.71 -6.36
CA LEU A 203 15.85 10.57 -6.41
C LEU A 203 14.38 10.98 -6.20
N ALA A 204 14.14 11.87 -5.23
CA ALA A 204 12.80 12.40 -4.95
C ALA A 204 12.22 13.17 -6.16
N ALA A 205 13.04 13.97 -6.84
CA ALA A 205 12.63 14.70 -8.04
C ALA A 205 12.23 13.77 -9.20
N VAL A 206 12.97 12.67 -9.40
CA VAL A 206 12.65 11.67 -10.43
C VAL A 206 11.32 10.97 -10.14
N ILE A 207 11.07 10.60 -8.88
CA ILE A 207 9.82 9.98 -8.46
C ILE A 207 8.64 10.93 -8.72
N LEU A 208 8.77 12.20 -8.36
CA LEU A 208 7.73 13.22 -8.61
C LEU A 208 7.40 13.31 -10.11
N LEU A 209 8.42 13.36 -10.98
CA LEU A 209 8.23 13.43 -12.43
C LEU A 209 7.50 12.19 -12.97
N LEU A 210 7.85 10.99 -12.48
CA LEU A 210 7.17 9.74 -12.88
C LEU A 210 5.69 9.74 -12.48
N PHE A 211 5.36 10.21 -11.28
CA PHE A 211 3.97 10.33 -10.84
C PHE A 211 3.22 11.36 -11.70
N THR A 212 3.75 12.56 -11.87
CA THR A 212 3.08 13.61 -12.67
C THR A 212 2.93 13.21 -14.14
N GLY A 213 3.93 12.56 -14.73
CA GLY A 213 3.89 12.06 -16.10
C GLY A 213 2.93 10.89 -16.26
N GLY A 214 2.91 9.96 -15.30
CA GLY A 214 1.98 8.84 -15.28
C GLY A 214 0.52 9.27 -15.17
N PHE A 215 0.22 10.24 -14.29
CA PHE A 215 -1.13 10.82 -14.17
C PHE A 215 -1.55 11.55 -15.45
N LYS A 216 -0.67 12.37 -16.04
CA LYS A 216 -0.93 13.04 -17.33
C LYS A 216 -1.20 12.06 -18.48
N LEU A 217 -0.49 10.93 -18.51
CA LEU A 217 -0.68 9.90 -19.53
C LEU A 217 -2.00 9.14 -19.32
N LEU A 218 -2.36 8.84 -18.06
CA LEU A 218 -3.66 8.24 -17.72
C LEU A 218 -4.82 9.14 -18.11
N GLU A 219 -4.72 10.45 -17.85
CA GLU A 219 -5.71 11.45 -18.20
C GLU A 219 -5.88 11.59 -19.73
N TYR A 220 -4.78 11.49 -20.49
CA TYR A 220 -4.82 11.47 -21.95
C TYR A 220 -5.48 10.21 -22.49
N ILE A 221 -5.16 9.04 -21.95
CA ILE A 221 -5.75 7.75 -22.36
C ILE A 221 -7.24 7.66 -21.99
N SER A 222 -7.68 8.29 -20.89
CA SER A 222 -9.10 8.32 -20.52
C SER A 222 -9.95 9.29 -21.35
N SER A 223 -9.33 10.21 -22.09
CA SER A 223 -10.05 11.26 -22.83
C SER A 223 -10.77 10.81 -24.10
N ASP A 224 -10.56 9.56 -24.55
CA ASP A 224 -11.29 8.95 -25.68
C ASP A 224 -12.62 8.28 -25.26
N ARG A 225 -13.00 8.31 -23.97
CA ARG A 225 -14.32 7.85 -23.54
C ARG A 225 -15.37 8.90 -23.92
N ALA A 226 -16.48 8.45 -24.50
CA ALA A 226 -17.63 9.31 -24.80
C ALA A 226 -18.04 10.08 -23.53
N THR A 227 -18.22 11.39 -23.64
CA THR A 227 -18.76 12.22 -22.57
C THR A 227 -20.25 11.93 -22.46
N PHE A 228 -20.63 11.10 -21.49
CA PHE A 228 -22.03 10.88 -21.15
C PHE A 228 -22.52 12.07 -20.32
N GLU A 229 -23.61 12.70 -20.76
CA GLU A 229 -24.30 13.74 -20.02
C GLU A 229 -25.79 13.39 -19.97
N ALA A 230 -26.45 13.83 -18.90
CA ALA A 230 -27.89 13.81 -18.78
C ALA A 230 -28.44 15.20 -19.15
N ASP A 231 -29.44 15.25 -20.02
CA ASP A 231 -30.06 16.48 -20.51
C ASP A 231 -31.46 16.61 -19.89
N ILE A 232 -31.47 17.00 -18.61
CA ILE A 232 -32.70 17.09 -17.83
C ILE A 232 -33.39 18.42 -18.11
N ASP A 233 -34.58 18.37 -18.72
CA ASP A 233 -35.49 19.51 -18.78
C ASP A 233 -36.26 19.64 -17.47
N TRP A 234 -35.70 20.39 -16.52
CA TRP A 234 -36.30 20.65 -15.22
C TRP A 234 -37.69 21.31 -15.30
N ALA A 235 -38.00 21.99 -16.40
CA ALA A 235 -39.28 22.65 -16.63
C ALA A 235 -40.28 21.78 -17.39
N GLN A 236 -39.90 20.56 -17.79
CA GLN A 236 -40.80 19.60 -18.43
C GLN A 236 -42.00 19.32 -17.52
N GLU A 237 -43.20 19.41 -18.09
CA GLU A 237 -44.46 19.16 -17.40
C GLU A 237 -44.55 17.68 -16.99
N VAL A 238 -45.05 17.45 -15.78
CA VAL A 238 -45.29 16.12 -15.22
C VAL A 238 -46.77 16.00 -14.88
N GLU A 239 -47.44 14.96 -15.39
CA GLU A 239 -48.82 14.66 -15.04
C GLU A 239 -48.88 13.97 -13.67
N HIS A 240 -48.96 14.75 -12.60
CA HIS A 240 -49.08 14.25 -11.24
C HIS A 240 -49.96 15.15 -10.36
N ASN A 241 -50.61 14.58 -9.34
CA ASN A 241 -51.58 15.33 -8.52
C ASN A 241 -50.94 16.33 -7.54
N ASP A 242 -49.70 16.06 -7.11
CA ASP A 242 -49.02 16.80 -6.05
C ASP A 242 -47.83 17.65 -6.54
N CYS A 243 -47.47 17.55 -7.83
CA CYS A 243 -46.37 18.27 -8.45
C CYS A 243 -46.61 18.35 -9.96
N ASP A 244 -45.99 19.31 -10.65
CA ASP A 244 -46.34 19.72 -12.01
C ASP A 244 -45.16 19.78 -12.98
N THR A 245 -43.91 19.72 -12.50
CA THR A 245 -42.71 19.68 -13.33
C THR A 245 -41.69 18.69 -12.80
N VAL A 246 -40.71 18.33 -13.62
CA VAL A 246 -39.58 17.48 -13.21
C VAL A 246 -38.89 18.04 -11.96
N GLU A 247 -38.68 19.36 -11.89
CA GLU A 247 -38.11 20.02 -10.71
C GLU A 247 -38.98 19.87 -9.46
N THR A 248 -40.27 20.20 -9.55
CA THR A 248 -41.16 20.17 -8.37
C THR A 248 -41.39 18.74 -7.88
N CYS A 249 -41.48 17.77 -8.79
CA CYS A 249 -41.61 16.36 -8.44
C CYS A 249 -40.30 15.77 -7.88
N ALA A 250 -39.14 16.14 -8.40
CA ALA A 250 -37.85 15.73 -7.83
C ALA A 250 -37.70 16.19 -6.37
N VAL A 251 -38.06 17.45 -6.10
CA VAL A 251 -38.06 18.02 -4.74
C VAL A 251 -39.06 17.27 -3.84
N LEU A 252 -40.28 17.04 -4.32
CA LEU A 252 -41.30 16.33 -3.54
C LEU A 252 -40.88 14.89 -3.19
N GLY A 253 -40.31 14.15 -4.15
CA GLY A 253 -39.77 12.82 -3.87
C GLY A 253 -38.63 12.86 -2.84
N ASP A 254 -37.77 13.88 -2.90
CA ASP A 254 -36.72 14.10 -1.90
C ASP A 254 -37.26 14.40 -0.49
N GLU A 255 -38.42 15.06 -0.40
CA GLU A 255 -39.13 15.28 0.85
C GLU A 255 -39.71 13.98 1.42
N TYR A 256 -40.35 13.15 0.59
CA TYR A 256 -40.82 11.83 1.00
C TYR A 256 -39.68 10.90 1.40
N LEU A 257 -38.55 10.92 0.69
CA LEU A 257 -37.36 10.16 1.08
C LEU A 257 -36.83 10.58 2.46
N LYS A 258 -36.81 11.89 2.74
CA LYS A 258 -36.43 12.44 4.04
C LYS A 258 -37.41 12.04 5.14
N GLU A 259 -38.71 12.03 4.84
CA GLU A 259 -39.75 11.59 5.78
C GLU A 259 -39.66 10.09 6.05
N LEU A 260 -39.50 9.26 5.01
CA LEU A 260 -39.34 7.81 5.13
C LEU A 260 -38.16 7.45 6.01
N LYS A 261 -37.06 8.20 5.95
CA LYS A 261 -35.87 8.03 6.81
C LYS A 261 -36.18 8.11 8.31
N THR A 262 -37.31 8.72 8.71
CA THR A 262 -37.75 8.73 10.13
C THR A 262 -38.30 7.38 10.60
N TYR A 263 -38.73 6.53 9.67
CA TYR A 263 -39.24 5.17 9.92
C TYR A 263 -38.21 4.10 9.54
N VAL A 264 -37.53 4.28 8.40
CA VAL A 264 -36.61 3.31 7.80
C VAL A 264 -35.49 4.05 7.08
N ASP A 265 -34.24 3.87 7.51
CA ASP A 265 -33.10 4.39 6.76
C ASP A 265 -32.74 3.42 5.62
N LEU A 266 -33.13 3.74 4.39
CA LEU A 266 -32.82 2.92 3.20
C LEU A 266 -31.31 2.81 2.92
N GLN A 267 -30.47 3.58 3.62
CA GLN A 267 -29.01 3.49 3.53
C GLN A 267 -28.41 2.57 4.61
N ASP A 268 -29.23 2.00 5.49
CA ASP A 268 -28.81 1.06 6.52
C ASP A 268 -28.63 -0.35 5.93
N GLU A 269 -27.40 -0.66 5.52
CA GLU A 269 -27.02 -1.99 5.06
C GLU A 269 -26.52 -2.85 6.23
N PRO A 270 -27.22 -3.92 6.61
CA PRO A 270 -26.77 -4.80 7.69
C PRO A 270 -25.48 -5.52 7.28
N HIS A 271 -24.68 -5.93 8.26
CA HIS A 271 -23.57 -6.84 8.00
C HIS A 271 -24.11 -8.22 7.62
N ILE A 272 -23.99 -8.57 6.35
CA ILE A 272 -24.43 -9.86 5.81
C ILE A 272 -23.27 -10.85 5.83
N PHE A 273 -23.50 -12.04 6.38
CA PHE A 273 -22.55 -13.14 6.33
C PHE A 273 -22.82 -13.98 5.07
N PHE A 274 -21.86 -14.04 4.14
CA PHE A 274 -22.05 -14.80 2.90
C PHE A 274 -21.99 -16.31 3.16
N GLU A 275 -23.14 -16.99 3.10
CA GLU A 275 -23.25 -18.45 3.12
C GLU A 275 -23.58 -18.96 1.72
N ASN A 276 -22.71 -19.77 1.12
CA ASN A 276 -23.01 -20.38 -0.18
C ASN A 276 -23.73 -21.73 0.02
N ARG A 277 -25.06 -21.75 -0.09
CA ARG A 277 -25.87 -22.97 -0.02
C ARG A 277 -26.53 -23.23 -1.37
N THR A 278 -26.97 -24.47 -1.58
CA THR A 278 -27.84 -24.78 -2.73
C THR A 278 -29.18 -24.08 -2.55
N ARG A 279 -29.65 -23.40 -3.60
CA ARG A 279 -30.98 -22.77 -3.62
C ARG A 279 -32.06 -23.81 -3.30
N THR A 280 -32.88 -23.50 -2.30
CA THR A 280 -34.00 -24.33 -1.85
C THR A 280 -35.27 -23.50 -1.91
N THR A 281 -36.27 -23.97 -2.64
CA THR A 281 -37.62 -23.39 -2.64
C THR A 281 -38.39 -23.95 -1.45
N PHE A 282 -39.11 -23.08 -0.73
CA PHE A 282 -39.92 -23.48 0.43
C PHE A 282 -41.40 -23.52 0.08
N ILE A 283 -41.93 -22.42 -0.47
CA ILE A 283 -43.36 -22.26 -0.75
C ILE A 283 -43.52 -21.48 -2.05
N ASN A 284 -44.39 -21.98 -2.93
CA ASN A 284 -44.87 -21.26 -4.11
C ASN A 284 -46.31 -20.83 -3.86
N TYR A 285 -46.64 -19.57 -4.13
CA TYR A 285 -47.99 -19.02 -4.04
C TYR A 285 -48.49 -18.66 -5.42
N GLU A 286 -49.65 -19.19 -5.80
CA GLU A 286 -50.37 -18.76 -7.00
C GLU A 286 -51.04 -17.43 -6.72
N ILE A 287 -50.79 -16.44 -7.57
CA ILE A 287 -51.36 -15.11 -7.48
C ILE A 287 -52.51 -14.98 -8.49
N ASN A 288 -53.66 -14.52 -8.03
CA ASN A 288 -54.81 -14.23 -8.88
C ASN A 288 -55.42 -12.90 -8.46
N LYS A 289 -55.40 -11.91 -9.37
CA LYS A 289 -55.87 -10.54 -9.10
C LYS A 289 -55.25 -9.98 -7.81
N PHE A 290 -53.92 -10.08 -7.72
CA PHE A 290 -53.10 -9.62 -6.61
C PHE A 290 -53.26 -10.41 -5.29
N GLU A 291 -54.26 -11.28 -5.16
CA GLU A 291 -54.45 -12.11 -3.97
C GLU A 291 -53.77 -13.48 -4.11
N ILE A 292 -53.31 -14.03 -2.98
CA ILE A 292 -52.82 -15.41 -2.91
C ILE A 292 -54.02 -16.35 -3.05
N ALA A 293 -54.11 -17.05 -4.19
CA ALA A 293 -55.20 -17.95 -4.52
C ALA A 293 -54.95 -19.38 -4.02
N ALA A 294 -53.70 -19.83 -4.10
CA ALA A 294 -53.27 -21.15 -3.67
C ALA A 294 -51.82 -21.12 -3.17
N SER A 295 -51.43 -22.14 -2.42
CA SER A 295 -50.06 -22.33 -1.93
C SER A 295 -49.62 -23.78 -2.09
N GLU A 296 -48.42 -23.99 -2.60
CA GLU A 296 -47.75 -25.28 -2.68
C GLU A 296 -46.52 -25.30 -1.78
N GLN A 297 -46.54 -26.19 -0.78
CA GLN A 297 -45.45 -26.35 0.18
C GLN A 297 -44.45 -27.37 -0.36
N GLU A 298 -43.27 -26.90 -0.76
CA GLU A 298 -42.17 -27.72 -1.27
C GLU A 298 -41.28 -28.22 -0.13
N ASN A 299 -40.94 -27.33 0.79
CA ASN A 299 -40.07 -27.59 1.93
C ASN A 299 -40.49 -26.77 3.16
N PRO A 300 -40.26 -27.27 4.39
CA PRO A 300 -40.55 -26.48 5.58
C PRO A 300 -39.69 -25.21 5.63
N LEU A 301 -40.29 -24.09 6.03
CA LEU A 301 -39.57 -22.84 6.24
C LEU A 301 -38.42 -23.03 7.24
N PRO A 302 -37.24 -22.44 6.98
CA PRO A 302 -36.06 -22.63 7.81
C PRO A 302 -36.18 -21.92 9.18
N PHE A 303 -36.98 -20.86 9.25
CA PHE A 303 -37.31 -20.09 10.45
C PHE A 303 -38.49 -19.16 10.14
N GLY A 304 -38.93 -18.39 11.14
CA GLY A 304 -40.01 -17.42 10.98
C GLY A 304 -41.37 -18.10 10.83
N LYS A 305 -42.39 -17.28 10.61
CA LYS A 305 -43.73 -17.77 10.28
C LYS A 305 -44.05 -17.40 8.84
N GLU A 306 -44.88 -18.20 8.21
CA GLU A 306 -45.33 -17.98 6.83
C GLU A 306 -45.91 -16.58 6.64
N GLU A 307 -46.72 -16.11 7.60
CA GLU A 307 -47.35 -14.80 7.54
C GLU A 307 -46.34 -13.64 7.54
N THR A 308 -45.14 -13.85 8.09
CA THR A 308 -44.06 -12.85 8.04
C THR A 308 -43.57 -12.63 6.62
N PHE A 309 -43.52 -13.70 5.82
CA PHE A 309 -42.98 -13.66 4.46
C PHE A 309 -44.05 -13.37 3.41
N THR A 310 -45.31 -13.75 3.64
CA THR A 310 -46.42 -13.31 2.80
C THR A 310 -46.72 -11.83 2.99
N ALA A 311 -46.46 -11.25 4.16
CA ALA A 311 -46.59 -9.81 4.37
C ALA A 311 -45.67 -8.97 3.46
N ILE A 312 -44.60 -9.55 2.91
CA ILE A 312 -43.73 -8.87 1.93
C ILE A 312 -44.49 -8.63 0.62
N TRP A 313 -45.33 -9.59 0.20
CA TRP A 313 -46.21 -9.45 -0.95
C TRP A 313 -47.24 -8.33 -0.73
N ASP A 314 -47.76 -8.17 0.50
CA ASP A 314 -48.66 -7.06 0.84
C ASP A 314 -47.94 -5.70 0.73
N VAL A 315 -46.68 -5.61 1.18
CA VAL A 315 -45.86 -4.39 0.98
C VAL A 315 -45.73 -4.10 -0.51
N PHE A 316 -45.40 -5.11 -1.31
CA PHE A 316 -45.16 -4.96 -2.74
C PHE A 316 -46.39 -4.39 -3.47
N GLN A 317 -47.57 -4.97 -3.24
CA GLN A 317 -48.83 -4.49 -3.81
C GLN A 317 -49.23 -3.10 -3.31
N TYR A 318 -48.94 -2.79 -2.05
CA TYR A 318 -49.28 -1.49 -1.48
C TYR A 318 -48.46 -0.37 -2.10
N VAL A 319 -47.17 -0.63 -2.33
CA VAL A 319 -46.20 0.39 -2.72
C VAL A 319 -46.20 0.63 -4.23
N PHE A 320 -46.26 -0.43 -5.03
CA PHE A 320 -46.07 -0.32 -6.47
C PHE A 320 -47.40 -0.25 -7.23
N PRO A 321 -47.47 0.51 -8.35
CA PRO A 321 -48.71 0.65 -9.10
C PRO A 321 -49.20 -0.69 -9.67
N HIS A 322 -50.46 -1.01 -9.41
CA HIS A 322 -51.05 -2.32 -9.74
C HIS A 322 -50.96 -2.67 -11.22
N ARG A 323 -51.00 -1.68 -12.12
CA ARG A 323 -50.89 -1.88 -13.58
C ARG A 323 -49.64 -2.65 -14.01
N TYR A 324 -48.57 -2.61 -13.21
CA TYR A 324 -47.33 -3.34 -13.48
C TYR A 324 -47.28 -4.71 -12.81
N LEU A 325 -48.16 -4.96 -11.85
CA LEU A 325 -48.16 -6.19 -11.05
C LEU A 325 -49.16 -7.23 -11.58
N GLU A 326 -49.99 -6.86 -12.57
CA GLU A 326 -51.04 -7.72 -13.14
C GLU A 326 -50.51 -9.01 -13.75
N GLU A 327 -49.27 -8.99 -14.25
CA GLU A 327 -48.61 -10.11 -14.93
C GLU A 327 -47.86 -11.06 -13.96
N ILE A 328 -47.93 -10.82 -12.64
CA ILE A 328 -47.29 -11.68 -11.64
C ILE A 328 -48.22 -12.84 -11.29
N ASP A 329 -47.87 -14.04 -11.75
CA ASP A 329 -48.64 -15.28 -11.52
C ASP A 329 -48.19 -16.03 -10.27
N GLU A 330 -46.92 -15.87 -9.86
CA GLU A 330 -46.36 -16.62 -8.74
C GLU A 330 -45.54 -15.73 -7.80
N TYR A 331 -45.80 -15.84 -6.50
CA TYR A 331 -44.93 -15.35 -5.44
C TYR A 331 -44.21 -16.52 -4.78
N ARG A 332 -42.88 -16.50 -4.70
CA ARG A 332 -42.07 -17.63 -4.25
C ARG A 332 -41.20 -17.28 -3.05
N LEU A 333 -41.17 -18.17 -2.06
CA LEU A 333 -40.21 -18.14 -0.96
C LEU A 333 -39.09 -19.13 -1.20
N PHE A 334 -37.85 -18.66 -1.19
CA PHE A 334 -36.68 -19.50 -1.34
C PHE A 334 -35.57 -19.10 -0.37
N SER A 335 -34.47 -19.85 -0.36
CA SER A 335 -33.18 -19.32 0.10
C SER A 335 -31.99 -20.07 -0.50
N ASP A 336 -30.88 -19.37 -0.71
CA ASP A 336 -29.58 -19.96 -1.08
C ASP A 336 -28.49 -19.70 -0.03
N GLY A 337 -28.89 -19.38 1.20
CA GLY A 337 -28.01 -18.95 2.28
C GLY A 337 -28.10 -17.44 2.49
N GLU A 338 -27.38 -16.90 3.48
CA GLU A 338 -27.31 -15.44 3.65
C GLU A 338 -26.39 -14.82 2.58
N GLY A 339 -26.83 -13.74 1.95
CA GLY A 339 -26.01 -12.83 1.15
C GLY A 339 -25.71 -13.22 -0.29
N ASN A 340 -26.30 -14.28 -0.87
CA ASN A 340 -26.19 -14.46 -2.33
C ASN A 340 -27.40 -13.82 -3.05
N THR A 341 -28.42 -14.60 -3.41
CA THR A 341 -29.56 -14.08 -4.17
C THR A 341 -30.62 -13.62 -3.20
N SER A 342 -30.70 -12.32 -2.93
CA SER A 342 -31.69 -11.82 -1.96
C SER A 342 -33.12 -11.79 -2.50
N ALA A 343 -33.28 -11.63 -3.81
CA ALA A 343 -34.54 -11.71 -4.52
C ALA A 343 -34.27 -11.97 -6.01
N TYR A 344 -35.29 -12.37 -6.76
CA TYR A 344 -35.24 -12.35 -8.22
C TYR A 344 -36.64 -12.30 -8.82
N VAL A 345 -36.74 -11.73 -10.02
CA VAL A 345 -37.89 -11.88 -10.91
C VAL A 345 -37.53 -12.76 -12.09
N SER A 346 -38.41 -13.69 -12.44
CA SER A 346 -38.33 -14.48 -13.67
C SER A 346 -39.54 -14.16 -14.53
N ILE A 347 -39.33 -13.42 -15.63
CA ILE A 347 -40.37 -13.05 -16.59
C ILE A 347 -40.27 -13.98 -17.79
N GLN A 348 -41.33 -14.74 -18.02
CA GLN A 348 -41.47 -15.67 -19.14
C GLN A 348 -42.83 -15.48 -19.81
N ARG A 349 -43.01 -15.98 -21.03
CA ARG A 349 -44.30 -15.86 -21.74
C ARG A 349 -45.43 -16.63 -21.07
N GLU A 350 -45.09 -17.72 -20.38
CA GLU A 350 -46.02 -18.54 -19.61
C GLU A 350 -46.38 -17.95 -18.24
N GLY A 351 -45.62 -16.95 -17.77
CA GLY A 351 -45.92 -16.25 -16.53
C GLY A 351 -44.71 -15.61 -15.86
N THR A 352 -44.99 -14.75 -14.87
CA THR A 352 -43.97 -14.06 -14.07
C THR A 352 -43.92 -14.57 -12.64
N VAL A 353 -42.70 -14.86 -12.18
CA VAL A 353 -42.43 -15.26 -10.79
C VAL A 353 -41.66 -14.14 -10.08
N LEU A 354 -42.21 -13.63 -8.97
CA LEU A 354 -41.47 -12.82 -8.00
C LEU A 354 -41.02 -13.71 -6.84
N ALA A 355 -39.71 -13.82 -6.63
CA ALA A 355 -39.15 -14.68 -5.61
C ALA A 355 -38.35 -13.90 -4.56
N MET A 356 -38.56 -14.22 -3.28
CA MET A 356 -37.91 -13.56 -2.15
C MET A 356 -37.11 -14.55 -1.29
N ASP A 357 -35.86 -14.20 -0.97
CA ASP A 357 -35.07 -14.98 -0.03
C ASP A 357 -35.52 -14.70 1.40
N VAL A 358 -35.99 -15.74 2.10
CA VAL A 358 -36.51 -15.63 3.46
C VAL A 358 -35.45 -15.20 4.47
N ARG A 359 -34.16 -15.46 4.23
CA ARG A 359 -33.04 -15.07 5.11
C ARG A 359 -32.59 -13.63 4.91
N ASP A 360 -32.49 -13.18 3.66
CA ASP A 360 -31.93 -11.88 3.31
C ASP A 360 -32.92 -10.72 3.49
N ASN A 361 -34.24 -11.01 3.52
CA ASN A 361 -35.29 -9.98 3.59
C ASN A 361 -35.88 -9.79 5.00
N THR A 362 -35.09 -10.12 6.04
CA THR A 362 -35.47 -9.91 7.45
C THR A 362 -35.21 -8.49 7.95
N HIS A 363 -34.27 -7.78 7.32
CA HIS A 363 -33.99 -6.38 7.59
C HIS A 363 -34.82 -5.47 6.69
N LYS A 364 -35.57 -4.53 7.27
CA LYS A 364 -36.57 -3.74 6.53
C LYS A 364 -35.96 -2.88 5.41
N ALA A 365 -34.83 -2.21 5.67
CA ALA A 365 -34.17 -1.40 4.65
C ALA A 365 -33.70 -2.24 3.45
N THR A 366 -33.14 -3.43 3.71
CA THR A 366 -32.71 -4.38 2.69
C THR A 366 -33.91 -4.91 1.91
N GLN A 367 -34.98 -5.30 2.61
CA GLN A 367 -36.23 -5.73 1.99
C GLN A 367 -36.77 -4.67 1.02
N TYR A 368 -36.88 -3.41 1.44
CA TYR A 368 -37.43 -2.35 0.59
C TYR A 368 -36.57 -2.09 -0.64
N ARG A 369 -35.24 -2.09 -0.50
CA ARG A 369 -34.33 -1.97 -1.64
C ARG A 369 -34.46 -3.13 -2.62
N ASN A 370 -34.57 -4.35 -2.12
CA ASN A 370 -34.76 -5.53 -2.95
C ASN A 370 -36.09 -5.45 -3.70
N LEU A 371 -37.19 -5.05 -3.02
CA LEU A 371 -38.48 -4.86 -3.68
C LEU A 371 -38.42 -3.77 -4.77
N ILE A 372 -37.75 -2.65 -4.52
CA ILE A 372 -37.56 -1.60 -5.52
C ILE A 372 -36.70 -2.10 -6.69
N HIS A 373 -35.66 -2.89 -6.43
CA HIS A 373 -34.82 -3.49 -7.46
C HIS A 373 -35.61 -4.47 -8.34
N GLU A 374 -36.35 -5.40 -7.73
CA GLU A 374 -37.19 -6.35 -8.47
C GLU A 374 -38.31 -5.66 -9.25
N PHE A 375 -38.91 -4.61 -8.69
CA PHE A 375 -39.85 -3.77 -9.43
C PHE A 375 -39.18 -3.07 -10.63
N GLY A 376 -37.90 -2.67 -10.51
CA GLY A 376 -37.11 -2.16 -11.62
C GLY A 376 -37.01 -3.14 -12.79
N HIS A 377 -36.89 -4.44 -12.52
CA HIS A 377 -36.96 -5.49 -13.55
C HIS A 377 -38.36 -5.57 -14.16
N ILE A 378 -39.42 -5.65 -13.35
CA ILE A 378 -40.81 -5.72 -13.83
C ILE A 378 -41.17 -4.50 -14.71
N TYR A 379 -40.75 -3.31 -14.30
CA TYR A 379 -41.02 -2.07 -15.02
C TYR A 379 -40.29 -1.99 -16.36
N SER A 380 -39.05 -2.48 -16.44
CA SER A 380 -38.19 -2.30 -17.62
C SER A 380 -38.13 -3.48 -18.58
N LEU A 381 -38.69 -4.63 -18.18
CA LEU A 381 -38.63 -5.88 -18.94
C LEU A 381 -40.02 -6.50 -19.21
N PRO A 382 -41.07 -5.73 -19.58
CA PRO A 382 -42.34 -6.34 -19.95
C PRO A 382 -42.12 -7.31 -21.11
N ILE A 383 -42.75 -8.49 -21.08
CA ILE A 383 -42.45 -9.58 -22.03
C ILE A 383 -42.81 -9.22 -23.47
N GLU A 384 -43.71 -8.25 -23.65
CA GLU A 384 -44.13 -7.65 -24.91
C GLU A 384 -43.01 -6.84 -25.58
N ASP A 385 -42.02 -6.37 -24.82
CA ASP A 385 -40.86 -5.64 -25.33
C ASP A 385 -39.80 -6.56 -25.94
N PHE A 386 -40.02 -7.88 -25.89
CA PHE A 386 -39.12 -8.89 -26.45
C PHE A 386 -39.76 -9.60 -27.65
N ASP A 387 -38.91 -10.07 -28.57
CA ASP A 387 -39.36 -10.81 -29.76
C ASP A 387 -40.15 -12.08 -29.39
N GLU A 388 -41.18 -12.40 -30.17
CA GLU A 388 -42.06 -13.56 -29.96
C GLU A 388 -41.33 -14.90 -29.99
N SER A 389 -40.19 -14.97 -30.67
CA SER A 389 -39.35 -16.17 -30.71
C SER A 389 -38.58 -16.44 -29.41
N CYS A 390 -38.56 -15.50 -28.47
CA CYS A 390 -37.89 -15.63 -27.19
C CYS A 390 -38.92 -15.89 -26.08
N ASP A 391 -38.70 -16.96 -25.33
CA ASP A 391 -39.57 -17.37 -24.22
C ASP A 391 -39.32 -16.53 -22.94
N SER A 392 -38.29 -15.69 -22.93
CA SER A 392 -37.86 -14.89 -21.77
C SER A 392 -37.22 -13.55 -22.17
N THR A 393 -36.83 -12.76 -21.18
CA THR A 393 -36.24 -11.42 -21.33
C THR A 393 -34.72 -11.46 -21.61
N ASP A 394 -34.31 -12.19 -22.66
CA ASP A 394 -32.94 -12.14 -23.17
C ASP A 394 -32.70 -10.80 -23.88
N ILE A 395 -31.61 -10.10 -23.53
CA ILE A 395 -31.30 -8.77 -24.06
C ILE A 395 -31.09 -8.77 -25.58
N SER A 396 -30.64 -9.88 -26.15
CA SER A 396 -30.51 -10.02 -27.61
C SER A 396 -31.86 -10.02 -28.34
N CYS A 397 -32.95 -10.27 -27.61
CA CYS A 397 -34.32 -10.27 -28.12
C CYS A 397 -35.08 -8.97 -27.84
N ALA A 398 -34.48 -8.00 -27.15
CA ALA A 398 -35.12 -6.73 -26.84
C ALA A 398 -35.45 -5.98 -28.14
N LYS A 399 -36.70 -5.52 -28.26
CA LYS A 399 -37.14 -4.70 -29.39
C LYS A 399 -36.52 -3.31 -29.27
N LYS A 400 -36.32 -2.67 -30.43
CA LYS A 400 -35.82 -1.30 -30.49
C LYS A 400 -36.76 -0.32 -29.81
N ASP A 401 -36.19 0.75 -29.30
CA ASP A 401 -36.91 1.87 -28.68
C ASP A 401 -37.70 1.48 -27.41
N THR A 402 -37.39 0.32 -26.81
CA THR A 402 -37.89 -0.10 -25.49
C THR A 402 -37.00 0.45 -24.37
N ILE A 403 -37.49 0.44 -23.13
CA ILE A 403 -36.75 0.97 -21.97
C ILE A 403 -35.35 0.34 -21.87
N ILE A 404 -35.29 -0.99 -21.90
CA ILE A 404 -34.03 -1.72 -21.76
C ILE A 404 -33.11 -1.57 -22.97
N ASP A 405 -33.67 -1.48 -24.19
CA ASP A 405 -32.92 -1.25 -25.42
C ASP A 405 -32.26 0.13 -25.42
N ASN A 406 -33.02 1.17 -25.02
CA ASN A 406 -32.52 2.54 -24.88
C ASN A 406 -31.41 2.63 -23.83
N HIS A 407 -31.56 1.95 -22.69
CA HIS A 407 -30.51 1.88 -21.65
C HIS A 407 -29.25 1.17 -22.16
N ARG A 408 -29.40 0.05 -22.88
CA ARG A 408 -28.31 -0.68 -23.51
C ARG A 408 -27.56 0.20 -24.51
N GLU A 409 -28.28 0.81 -25.44
CA GLU A 409 -27.70 1.61 -26.50
C GLU A 409 -26.96 2.83 -25.93
N ARG A 410 -27.57 3.51 -24.96
CA ARG A 410 -26.97 4.72 -24.38
C ARG A 410 -25.75 4.43 -23.53
N PHE A 411 -25.76 3.38 -22.70
CA PHE A 411 -24.72 3.21 -21.66
C PHE A 411 -23.82 1.99 -21.84
N TRP A 412 -24.24 0.99 -22.61
CA TRP A 412 -23.51 -0.27 -22.80
C TRP A 412 -22.91 -0.44 -24.20
N SER A 413 -23.28 0.38 -25.19
CA SER A 413 -22.73 0.34 -26.56
C SER A 413 -21.21 0.54 -26.64
N GLN A 414 -20.61 1.17 -25.62
CA GLN A 414 -19.15 1.30 -25.50
C GLN A 414 -18.43 -0.01 -25.13
N TYR A 415 -19.17 -1.01 -24.65
CA TYR A 415 -18.64 -2.33 -24.32
C TYR A 415 -18.94 -3.32 -25.44
N ASP A 416 -18.11 -4.35 -25.59
CA ASP A 416 -18.38 -5.44 -26.50
C ASP A 416 -19.73 -6.11 -26.16
N GLU A 417 -20.54 -6.41 -27.18
CA GLU A 417 -21.89 -7.01 -27.03
C GLU A 417 -21.86 -8.30 -26.19
N ASN A 418 -20.73 -9.02 -26.18
CA ASN A 418 -20.58 -10.21 -25.35
C ASN A 418 -20.58 -9.94 -23.84
N TRP A 419 -20.59 -8.67 -23.42
CA TRP A 419 -20.77 -8.22 -22.03
C TRP A 419 -22.20 -7.80 -21.72
N HIS A 420 -23.09 -7.66 -22.71
CA HIS A 420 -24.46 -7.21 -22.48
C HIS A 420 -25.29 -8.27 -21.73
N GLU A 421 -24.93 -9.55 -21.90
CA GLU A 421 -25.42 -10.67 -21.10
C GLU A 421 -24.23 -11.54 -20.68
N ASN A 422 -24.12 -11.86 -19.38
CA ASN A 422 -22.94 -12.54 -18.83
C ASN A 422 -23.23 -13.81 -18.05
N SER A 423 -24.39 -14.44 -18.28
CA SER A 423 -24.76 -15.73 -17.68
C SER A 423 -23.66 -16.80 -17.81
N GLU A 424 -22.88 -16.78 -18.90
CA GLU A 424 -21.81 -17.74 -19.19
C GLU A 424 -20.42 -17.33 -18.65
N LYS A 425 -20.25 -16.13 -18.08
CA LYS A 425 -18.93 -15.65 -17.63
C LYS A 425 -18.59 -16.18 -16.24
N SER A 426 -17.33 -16.53 -16.04
CA SER A 426 -16.83 -16.87 -14.70
C SER A 426 -16.83 -15.66 -13.77
N ARG A 427 -16.93 -15.91 -12.45
CA ARG A 427 -16.82 -14.88 -11.41
C ARG A 427 -15.55 -14.01 -11.53
N PHE A 428 -14.44 -14.58 -12.01
CA PHE A 428 -13.19 -13.83 -12.23
C PHE A 428 -13.29 -12.87 -13.42
N GLN A 429 -13.98 -13.25 -14.49
CA GLN A 429 -14.21 -12.39 -15.65
C GLN A 429 -15.12 -11.21 -15.27
N LEU A 430 -16.22 -11.49 -14.57
CA LEU A 430 -17.13 -10.45 -14.06
C LEU A 430 -16.40 -9.46 -13.14
N LYS A 431 -15.61 -9.98 -12.20
CA LYS A 431 -14.78 -9.13 -11.32
C LYS A 431 -13.76 -8.31 -12.10
N GLY A 432 -13.15 -8.89 -13.14
CA GLY A 432 -12.21 -8.18 -14.02
C GLY A 432 -12.89 -7.04 -14.78
N PHE A 433 -14.07 -7.29 -15.35
CA PHE A 433 -14.87 -6.29 -16.05
C PHE A 433 -15.25 -5.12 -15.13
N TYR A 434 -15.82 -5.41 -13.96
CA TYR A 434 -16.13 -4.38 -12.98
C TYR A 434 -14.90 -3.56 -12.56
N ASN A 435 -13.78 -4.22 -12.24
CA ASN A 435 -12.56 -3.52 -11.80
C ASN A 435 -12.00 -2.57 -12.88
N ASN A 436 -12.19 -2.90 -14.15
CA ASN A 436 -11.76 -2.05 -15.27
C ASN A 436 -12.72 -0.89 -15.56
N ASN A 437 -13.94 -0.95 -15.01
CA ASN A 437 -15.05 -0.02 -15.25
C ASN A 437 -15.67 0.46 -13.92
N VAL A 438 -14.87 0.61 -12.86
CA VAL A 438 -15.35 0.87 -11.49
C VAL A 438 -16.06 2.23 -11.33
N THR A 439 -15.84 3.16 -12.26
CA THR A 439 -16.53 4.46 -12.33
C THR A 439 -17.89 4.38 -13.01
N ASP A 440 -18.18 3.25 -13.65
CA ASP A 440 -19.30 3.08 -14.57
C ASP A 440 -20.46 2.34 -13.89
N PHE A 441 -20.19 1.75 -12.72
CA PHE A 441 -21.12 1.00 -11.88
C PHE A 441 -20.90 1.34 -10.39
N TYR A 442 -21.94 1.25 -9.57
CA TYR A 442 -21.85 1.46 -8.12
C TYR A 442 -21.43 0.20 -7.36
N VAL A 443 -21.86 -0.98 -7.84
CA VAL A 443 -21.59 -2.26 -7.20
C VAL A 443 -21.23 -3.32 -8.25
N PRO A 444 -20.43 -4.35 -7.90
CA PRO A 444 -20.06 -5.41 -8.84
C PRO A 444 -21.25 -6.13 -9.48
N TYR A 445 -22.35 -6.29 -8.74
CA TYR A 445 -23.56 -6.95 -9.24
C TYR A 445 -24.21 -6.17 -10.39
N GLN A 446 -24.13 -4.83 -10.37
CA GLN A 446 -24.65 -3.98 -11.44
C GLN A 446 -23.93 -4.21 -12.79
N ALA A 447 -22.69 -4.71 -12.75
CA ALA A 447 -21.88 -4.94 -13.94
C ALA A 447 -22.10 -6.34 -14.56
N THR A 448 -23.06 -7.13 -14.05
CA THR A 448 -23.30 -8.50 -14.54
C THR A 448 -24.06 -8.52 -15.85
N ASN A 449 -25.01 -7.64 -16.11
CA ASN A 449 -25.64 -7.49 -17.42
C ASN A 449 -26.43 -6.17 -17.45
N VAL A 450 -27.01 -5.86 -18.60
CA VAL A 450 -27.79 -4.63 -18.81
C VAL A 450 -29.02 -4.57 -17.89
N LYS A 451 -29.66 -5.72 -17.62
CA LYS A 451 -30.86 -5.82 -16.76
C LYS A 451 -30.55 -5.41 -15.33
N GLU A 452 -29.50 -5.99 -14.74
CA GLU A 452 -29.05 -5.63 -13.39
C GLU A 452 -28.56 -4.18 -13.31
N ASP A 453 -27.95 -3.67 -14.38
CA ASP A 453 -27.54 -2.27 -14.42
C ASP A 453 -28.72 -1.31 -14.36
N TYR A 454 -29.76 -1.57 -15.15
CA TYR A 454 -30.99 -0.79 -15.10
C TYR A 454 -31.64 -0.89 -13.73
N ALA A 455 -31.88 -2.10 -13.22
CA ALA A 455 -32.59 -2.32 -11.96
C ALA A 455 -31.88 -1.69 -10.75
N ILE A 456 -30.55 -1.74 -10.66
CA ILE A 456 -29.78 -1.03 -9.62
C ILE A 456 -29.80 0.49 -9.83
N THR A 457 -29.74 0.96 -11.07
CA THR A 457 -29.84 2.40 -11.37
C THR A 457 -31.22 2.94 -10.96
N PHE A 458 -32.29 2.23 -11.30
CA PHE A 458 -33.66 2.53 -10.87
C PHE A 458 -33.77 2.52 -9.35
N MET A 459 -33.26 1.49 -8.67
CA MET A 459 -33.23 1.44 -7.21
C MET A 459 -32.52 2.66 -6.61
N LYS A 460 -31.39 3.09 -7.15
CA LYS A 460 -30.70 4.30 -6.69
C LYS A 460 -31.48 5.57 -6.97
N PHE A 461 -32.09 5.69 -8.14
CA PHE A 461 -32.96 6.81 -8.48
C PHE A 461 -34.09 7.00 -7.47
N ILE A 462 -34.73 5.91 -7.05
CA ILE A 462 -35.79 5.95 -6.03
C ILE A 462 -35.23 6.25 -4.63
N THR A 463 -34.14 5.58 -4.24
CA THR A 463 -33.68 5.54 -2.83
C THR A 463 -32.65 6.61 -2.45
N GLU A 464 -32.17 7.40 -3.41
CA GLU A 464 -31.18 8.45 -3.21
C GLU A 464 -31.63 9.78 -3.82
N LYS A 465 -30.95 10.85 -3.40
CA LYS A 465 -31.05 12.15 -4.06
C LYS A 465 -30.28 12.10 -5.37
N ILE A 466 -30.65 12.95 -6.33
CA ILE A 466 -29.88 13.11 -7.56
C ILE A 466 -28.38 13.37 -7.25
N PRO A 467 -27.43 12.62 -7.85
CA PRO A 467 -26.02 12.87 -7.67
C PRO A 467 -25.61 14.25 -8.20
N ALA A 468 -25.05 15.10 -7.34
CA ALA A 468 -24.69 16.47 -7.71
C ALA A 468 -23.30 16.55 -8.37
N ASN A 469 -23.21 17.26 -9.51
CA ASN A 469 -21.96 17.70 -10.15
C ASN A 469 -20.93 16.58 -10.46
N SER A 470 -21.41 15.39 -10.82
CA SER A 470 -20.54 14.29 -11.25
C SER A 470 -20.78 13.94 -12.70
N SER A 471 -19.69 13.81 -13.46
CA SER A 471 -19.67 13.32 -14.84
C SER A 471 -19.30 11.84 -14.92
N GLN A 472 -19.34 11.12 -13.79
CA GLN A 472 -19.09 9.67 -13.79
C GLN A 472 -20.30 8.96 -14.38
N LEU A 473 -20.07 7.98 -15.25
CA LEU A 473 -21.13 7.29 -15.97
C LEU A 473 -22.19 6.68 -15.03
N ARG A 474 -21.80 6.12 -13.88
CA ARG A 474 -22.77 5.61 -12.89
C ARG A 474 -23.72 6.69 -12.34
N ASP A 475 -23.24 7.92 -12.22
CA ASP A 475 -24.03 9.05 -11.70
C ASP A 475 -24.92 9.61 -12.82
N VAL A 476 -24.40 9.68 -14.05
CA VAL A 476 -25.14 10.09 -15.25
C VAL A 476 -26.32 9.14 -15.52
N LYS A 477 -26.17 7.83 -15.31
CA LYS A 477 -27.27 6.85 -15.41
C LYS A 477 -28.42 7.16 -14.46
N VAL A 478 -28.13 7.60 -13.23
CA VAL A 478 -29.17 7.99 -12.26
C VAL A 478 -29.78 9.33 -12.65
N GLN A 479 -28.96 10.28 -13.11
CA GLN A 479 -29.43 11.58 -13.59
C GLN A 479 -30.36 11.44 -14.81
N SER A 480 -30.06 10.54 -15.75
CA SER A 480 -30.90 10.34 -16.94
C SER A 480 -32.30 9.84 -16.64
N MET A 481 -32.53 9.22 -15.47
CA MET A 481 -33.88 8.83 -15.03
C MET A 481 -34.79 10.05 -14.77
N TYR A 482 -34.22 11.25 -14.59
CA TYR A 482 -34.98 12.49 -14.47
C TYR A 482 -35.38 13.11 -15.83
N GLU A 483 -34.91 12.55 -16.94
CA GLU A 483 -35.31 12.98 -18.30
C GLU A 483 -36.70 12.44 -18.69
N ASP A 484 -37.22 11.47 -17.93
CA ASP A 484 -38.54 10.88 -18.13
C ASP A 484 -39.52 11.39 -17.05
N ALA A 485 -40.47 12.22 -17.47
CA ALA A 485 -41.49 12.79 -16.60
C ALA A 485 -42.37 11.72 -15.91
N GLU A 486 -42.70 10.62 -16.61
CA GLU A 486 -43.50 9.54 -16.02
C GLU A 486 -42.70 8.80 -14.93
N LEU A 487 -41.40 8.61 -15.16
CA LEU A 487 -40.51 7.97 -14.20
C LEU A 487 -40.31 8.83 -12.95
N VAL A 488 -40.23 10.16 -13.11
CA VAL A 488 -40.18 11.11 -11.99
C VAL A 488 -41.48 11.11 -11.18
N ALA A 489 -42.65 11.05 -11.83
CA ALA A 489 -43.94 10.86 -11.14
C ALA A 489 -43.98 9.53 -10.38
N LEU A 490 -43.53 8.44 -11.01
CA LEU A 490 -43.46 7.12 -10.41
C LEU A 490 -42.58 7.09 -9.15
N ARG A 491 -41.47 7.82 -9.15
CA ARG A 491 -40.62 8.00 -7.94
C ARG A 491 -41.40 8.62 -6.79
N VAL A 492 -42.18 9.67 -7.07
CA VAL A 492 -42.99 10.35 -6.07
C VAL A 492 -44.03 9.38 -5.50
N ASP A 493 -44.76 8.66 -6.36
CA ASP A 493 -45.78 7.69 -5.94
C ASP A 493 -45.20 6.57 -5.06
N ILE A 494 -44.09 5.95 -5.49
CA ILE A 494 -43.45 4.87 -4.73
C ILE A 494 -43.02 5.36 -3.33
N LEU A 495 -42.33 6.50 -3.26
CA LEU A 495 -41.85 7.03 -1.98
C LEU A 495 -43.01 7.47 -1.07
N LYS A 496 -44.05 8.08 -1.64
CA LYS A 496 -45.27 8.44 -0.92
C LYS A 496 -45.96 7.20 -0.34
N SER A 497 -46.09 6.13 -1.12
CA SER A 497 -46.71 4.88 -0.68
C SER A 497 -45.91 4.22 0.44
N PHE A 498 -44.58 4.19 0.36
CA PHE A 498 -43.75 3.71 1.48
C PHE A 498 -43.96 4.54 2.76
N VAL A 499 -43.99 5.86 2.65
CA VAL A 499 -44.26 6.74 3.80
C VAL A 499 -45.64 6.45 4.40
N GLN A 500 -46.66 6.32 3.55
CA GLN A 500 -48.03 6.06 4.01
C GLN A 500 -48.15 4.69 4.67
N PHE A 501 -47.53 3.66 4.08
CA PHE A 501 -47.49 2.31 4.64
C PHE A 501 -46.88 2.29 6.05
N GLU A 502 -45.75 2.97 6.23
CA GLU A 502 -45.07 3.03 7.53
C GLU A 502 -45.85 3.86 8.56
N LYS A 503 -46.56 4.91 8.14
CA LYS A 503 -47.49 5.66 9.00
C LYS A 503 -48.62 4.78 9.52
N GLU A 504 -49.27 4.02 8.65
CA GLU A 504 -50.39 3.14 9.01
C GLU A 504 -49.97 2.01 9.95
N ARG A 505 -48.72 1.55 9.87
CA ARG A 505 -48.18 0.54 10.80
C ARG A 505 -47.74 1.10 12.14
N ALA A 506 -47.46 2.41 12.21
CA ALA A 506 -47.05 3.08 13.44
C ALA A 506 -48.23 3.52 14.32
N THR A 507 -49.43 3.59 13.74
CA THR A 507 -50.71 3.82 14.45
C THR A 507 -51.31 2.53 14.96
#